data_AF-A0A1H3PZ88-F1
#
_entry.id   AF-A0A1H3PZ88-F1
#
_cell.length_a   1.000
_cell.length_b   1.000
_cell.length_c   1.000
_cell.angle_alpha   90.00
_cell.angle_beta   90.00
_cell.angle_gamma   90.00
#
_symmetry.space_group_name_H-M   'P 1'
#
loop_
_entity.id
_entity.type
_entity.pdbx_description
1 polymer ?
#
loop_
_entity_poly.entity_id
_entity_poly.type
_entity_poly.pdbx_seq_one_letter_code
_entity_poly.pdbx_strand_id
1 'polypeptide(L)'
;MARKARHLKIYPEGVIIAKLCGTCKTMKRLRDFHKHKDKLGGADNRCKTCNKANHLAWVKINRDEVRTHSRKYRTMKRYLKFDWSVEEERLLMKQRCILTDKKDDIHGDHFIALATGHGGTYEANMIPLSSSLNTSKTDKNPFEWARTRDDIDPYKWEEVVSMLAEKNGLTPIEFKDFVYWCYGHRRSISEVKQDPTPSIELWRRAKCIAQIA
;
A
#
# COMPACT_ATOMS: atom_id res chain seq x y z
N MET A 1 30.73 17.46 -34.96
CA MET A 1 31.47 16.97 -33.77
C MET A 1 31.33 15.46 -33.65
N ALA A 2 32.42 14.70 -33.74
CA ALA A 2 32.39 13.25 -33.68
C ALA A 2 31.92 12.76 -32.30
N ARG A 3 30.91 11.88 -32.27
CA ARG A 3 30.48 11.14 -31.06
C ARG A 3 31.65 10.28 -30.59
N LYS A 4 32.47 10.77 -29.65
CA LYS A 4 33.56 9.99 -29.01
C LYS A 4 33.00 8.63 -28.54
N ALA A 5 33.62 7.55 -29.01
CA ALA A 5 33.16 6.19 -28.79
C ALA A 5 32.99 5.89 -27.29
N ARG A 6 31.75 5.68 -26.84
CA ARG A 6 31.38 5.35 -25.44
C ARG A 6 31.66 3.89 -25.04
N HIS A 7 32.38 3.13 -25.86
CA HIS A 7 32.48 1.68 -25.71
C HIS A 7 33.91 1.21 -25.98
N LEU A 8 34.66 0.93 -24.93
CA LEU A 8 35.79 0.00 -25.03
C LEU A 8 35.18 -1.40 -24.98
N LYS A 9 35.20 -2.09 -26.12
CA LYS A 9 34.71 -3.46 -26.25
C LYS A 9 35.91 -4.38 -26.11
N ILE A 10 35.86 -5.28 -25.14
CA ILE A 10 36.85 -6.36 -25.05
C ILE A 10 36.22 -7.56 -25.76
N TYR A 11 36.94 -8.09 -26.74
CA TYR A 11 36.55 -9.26 -27.52
C TYR A 11 37.59 -10.36 -27.30
N PRO A 12 37.25 -11.43 -26.60
CA PRO A 12 37.61 -12.75 -27.07
C PRO A 12 36.58 -13.14 -28.14
N GLU A 13 37.04 -13.46 -29.36
CA GLU A 13 36.21 -14.14 -30.39
C GLU A 13 34.95 -13.38 -30.88
N GLY A 14 34.93 -12.04 -30.80
CA GLY A 14 33.81 -11.23 -31.33
C GLY A 14 32.62 -11.05 -30.38
N VAL A 15 32.69 -11.58 -29.15
CA VAL A 15 31.65 -11.40 -28.12
C VAL A 15 31.96 -10.20 -27.21
N ILE A 16 30.96 -9.34 -26.96
CA ILE A 16 31.08 -8.23 -26.01
C ILE A 16 31.02 -8.80 -24.59
N ILE A 17 32.09 -8.69 -23.79
CA ILE A 17 32.11 -9.18 -22.40
C ILE A 17 32.01 -8.08 -21.33
N ALA A 18 32.32 -6.84 -21.70
CA ALA A 18 32.31 -5.68 -20.82
C ALA A 18 31.96 -4.40 -21.59
N LYS A 19 31.43 -3.40 -20.87
CA LYS A 19 31.17 -2.08 -21.43
C LYS A 19 31.21 -0.97 -20.37
N LEU A 20 31.31 0.27 -20.84
CA LEU A 20 31.28 1.46 -19.99
C LEU A 20 29.87 1.73 -19.48
N CYS A 21 29.73 2.01 -18.18
CA CYS A 21 28.47 2.49 -17.63
C CYS A 21 28.18 3.93 -18.10
N GLY A 22 26.97 4.19 -18.60
CA GLY A 22 26.52 5.49 -19.06
C GLY A 22 26.41 6.55 -17.95
N THR A 23 26.35 6.14 -16.68
CA THR A 23 26.27 7.05 -15.51
C THR A 23 27.62 7.21 -14.84
N CYS A 24 28.15 6.18 -14.16
CA CYS A 24 29.41 6.29 -13.42
C CYS A 24 30.68 6.29 -14.28
N LYS A 25 30.55 6.08 -15.60
CA LYS A 25 31.67 6.07 -16.56
C LYS A 25 32.78 5.06 -16.23
N THR A 26 32.48 4.04 -15.43
CA THR A 26 33.42 2.94 -15.14
C THR A 26 33.18 1.76 -16.08
N MET A 27 34.24 1.07 -16.48
CA MET A 27 34.14 -0.22 -17.19
C MET A 27 33.61 -1.31 -16.26
N LYS A 28 32.60 -2.04 -16.72
CA LYS A 28 31.92 -3.10 -15.96
C LYS A 28 31.65 -4.32 -16.85
N ARG A 29 31.58 -5.52 -16.28
CA ARG A 29 31.22 -6.73 -17.03
C ARG A 29 29.73 -6.69 -17.37
N LEU A 30 29.30 -7.36 -18.45
CA LEU A 30 27.87 -7.36 -18.82
C LEU A 30 26.94 -7.88 -17.71
N ARG A 31 27.42 -8.81 -16.88
CA ARG A 31 26.67 -9.32 -15.70
C ARG A 31 26.35 -8.24 -14.66
N ASP A 32 27.06 -7.12 -14.67
CA ASP A 32 26.86 -6.00 -13.76
C ASP A 32 25.77 -5.03 -14.28
N PHE A 33 25.11 -5.36 -15.39
CA PHE A 33 23.99 -4.62 -15.97
C PHE A 33 22.73 -5.49 -15.97
N HIS A 34 21.55 -4.87 -16.09
CA HIS A 34 20.31 -5.60 -16.34
C HIS A 34 20.24 -6.02 -17.81
N LYS A 35 19.61 -7.17 -18.10
CA LYS A 35 19.40 -7.65 -19.47
C LYS A 35 18.47 -6.69 -20.21
N HIS A 36 18.80 -6.40 -21.47
CA HIS A 36 17.99 -5.58 -22.35
C HIS A 36 18.24 -5.96 -23.80
N LYS A 37 17.23 -6.54 -24.46
CA LYS A 37 17.35 -7.13 -25.80
C LYS A 37 17.88 -6.15 -26.86
N ASP A 38 17.42 -4.90 -26.84
CA ASP A 38 17.70 -3.95 -27.92
C ASP A 38 18.94 -3.06 -27.67
N LYS A 39 19.72 -3.33 -26.62
CA LYS A 39 20.87 -2.49 -26.24
C LYS A 39 22.18 -3.23 -26.44
N LEU A 40 23.28 -2.48 -26.58
CA LEU A 40 24.61 -3.01 -26.80
C LEU A 40 24.97 -4.12 -25.79
N GLY A 41 25.28 -5.31 -26.32
CA GLY A 41 25.63 -6.49 -25.53
C GLY A 41 24.44 -7.12 -24.80
N GLY A 42 23.20 -6.88 -25.26
CA GLY A 42 22.00 -7.39 -24.60
C GLY A 42 21.81 -6.85 -23.18
N ALA A 43 22.35 -5.65 -22.91
CA ALA A 43 22.49 -5.11 -21.56
C ALA A 43 22.15 -3.62 -21.48
N ASP A 44 21.58 -3.18 -20.36
CA ASP A 44 21.21 -1.79 -20.12
C ASP A 44 22.41 -0.82 -20.22
N ASN A 45 22.15 0.48 -20.40
CA ASN A 45 23.21 1.50 -20.48
C ASN A 45 23.79 1.85 -19.11
N ARG A 46 23.08 1.57 -18.01
CA ARG A 46 23.48 1.84 -16.63
C ARG A 46 23.75 0.52 -15.89
N CYS A 47 24.84 0.47 -15.12
CA CYS A 47 25.11 -0.69 -14.28
C CYS A 47 24.05 -0.82 -13.16
N LYS A 48 23.93 -2.01 -12.57
CA LYS A 48 23.00 -2.33 -11.49
C LYS A 48 23.11 -1.36 -10.32
N THR A 49 24.33 -0.99 -9.92
CA THR A 49 24.57 -0.02 -8.84
C THR A 49 24.00 1.36 -9.17
N CYS A 50 24.24 1.87 -10.38
CA CYS A 50 23.68 3.16 -10.80
C CYS A 50 22.16 3.11 -10.96
N ASN A 51 21.61 2.02 -11.48
CA ASN A 51 20.16 1.83 -11.55
C ASN A 51 19.52 1.78 -10.15
N LYS A 52 20.14 1.08 -9.19
CA LYS A 52 19.71 1.07 -7.79
C LYS A 52 19.72 2.47 -7.17
N ALA A 53 20.82 3.21 -7.32
CA ALA A 53 20.92 4.58 -6.82
C ALA A 53 19.86 5.50 -7.45
N ASN A 54 19.65 5.40 -8.76
CA ASN A 54 18.63 6.16 -9.48
C ASN A 54 17.22 5.81 -8.99
N HIS A 55 16.93 4.53 -8.77
CA HIS A 55 15.64 4.09 -8.26
C HIS A 55 15.40 4.62 -6.84
N LEU A 56 16.40 4.54 -5.94
CA LEU A 56 16.29 5.09 -4.59
C LEU A 56 16.04 6.61 -4.60
N ALA A 57 16.73 7.36 -5.48
CA ALA A 57 16.49 8.78 -5.65
C ALA A 57 15.07 9.08 -6.16
N TRP A 58 14.59 8.30 -7.13
CA TRP A 58 13.22 8.41 -7.63
C TRP A 58 12.19 8.09 -6.54
N VAL A 59 12.37 7.02 -5.77
CA VAL A 59 11.48 6.64 -4.64
C VAL A 59 11.45 7.74 -3.57
N LYS A 60 12.59 8.38 -3.27
CA LYS A 60 12.66 9.48 -2.30
C LYS A 60 11.80 10.68 -2.72
N ILE A 61 11.79 10.99 -4.03
CA ILE A 61 11.02 12.11 -4.59
C ILE A 61 9.54 11.74 -4.77
N ASN A 62 9.25 10.49 -5.14
CA ASN A 62 7.91 10.01 -5.50
C ASN A 62 7.36 9.08 -4.41
N ARG A 63 7.54 9.46 -3.15
CA ARG A 63 7.22 8.60 -1.99
C ARG A 63 5.74 8.28 -1.93
N ASP A 64 4.89 9.25 -2.23
CA ASP A 64 3.43 9.12 -2.19
C ASP A 64 2.95 8.19 -3.30
N GLU A 65 3.46 8.35 -4.53
CA GLU A 65 3.14 7.49 -5.68
C GLU A 65 3.55 6.04 -5.42
N VAL A 66 4.75 5.82 -4.88
CA VAL A 66 5.24 4.49 -4.50
C VAL A 66 4.33 3.86 -3.45
N ARG A 67 3.88 4.64 -2.46
CA ARG A 67 3.00 4.16 -1.40
C ARG A 67 1.62 3.81 -1.94
N THR A 68 1.00 4.69 -2.73
CA THR A 68 -0.30 4.44 -3.37
C THR A 68 -0.24 3.23 -4.29
N HIS A 69 0.81 3.09 -5.10
CA HIS A 69 1.01 1.91 -5.94
C HIS A 69 1.15 0.62 -5.08
N SER A 70 1.91 0.66 -3.99
CA SER A 70 2.06 -0.47 -3.07
C SER A 70 0.74 -0.84 -2.39
N ARG A 71 -0.07 0.14 -1.97
CA ARG A 71 -1.42 -0.11 -1.45
C ARG A 71 -2.31 -0.74 -2.51
N LYS A 72 -2.38 -0.15 -3.71
CA LYS A 72 -3.15 -0.68 -4.85
C LYS A 72 -2.80 -2.12 -5.11
N TYR A 73 -1.52 -2.45 -5.24
CA TYR A 73 -1.07 -3.81 -5.46
C TYR A 73 -1.53 -4.77 -4.35
N ARG A 74 -1.38 -4.40 -3.07
CA ARG A 74 -1.77 -5.25 -1.92
C ARG A 74 -3.28 -5.50 -1.86
N THR A 75 -4.07 -4.47 -2.14
CA THR A 75 -5.54 -4.50 -2.13
C THR A 75 -6.07 -5.29 -3.32
N MET A 76 -5.57 -5.02 -4.53
CA MET A 76 -5.98 -5.72 -5.75
C MET A 76 -5.57 -7.19 -5.75
N LYS A 77 -4.44 -7.55 -5.12
CA LYS A 77 -4.05 -8.95 -4.92
C LYS A 77 -5.09 -9.75 -4.10
N ARG A 78 -5.97 -9.06 -3.38
CA ARG A 78 -7.07 -9.63 -2.58
C ARG A 78 -8.45 -9.40 -3.21
N TYR A 79 -8.52 -8.82 -4.40
CA TYR A 79 -9.77 -8.47 -5.08
C TYR A 79 -10.69 -7.54 -4.25
N LEU A 80 -10.10 -6.77 -3.32
CA LEU A 80 -10.83 -5.81 -2.49
C LEU A 80 -10.96 -4.45 -3.20
N LYS A 81 -11.94 -3.65 -2.76
CA LYS A 81 -12.18 -2.30 -3.30
C LYS A 81 -10.91 -1.44 -3.17
N PHE A 82 -10.52 -0.81 -4.26
CA PHE A 82 -9.48 0.22 -4.29
C PHE A 82 -10.05 1.48 -4.93
N ASP A 83 -10.19 2.52 -4.13
CA ASP A 83 -10.74 3.82 -4.51
C ASP A 83 -9.94 4.88 -3.72
N TRP A 84 -8.70 5.07 -4.16
CA TRP A 84 -7.70 5.87 -3.45
C TRP A 84 -6.66 6.43 -4.41
N SER A 85 -6.55 7.74 -4.46
CA SER A 85 -5.68 8.52 -5.33
C SER A 85 -4.34 8.85 -4.65
N VAL A 86 -3.41 9.38 -5.44
CA VAL A 86 -2.14 9.90 -4.90
C VAL A 86 -2.38 11.15 -4.05
N GLU A 87 -3.37 11.99 -4.41
CA GLU A 87 -3.68 13.19 -3.65
C GLU A 87 -4.32 12.86 -2.30
N GLU A 88 -5.21 11.87 -2.23
CA GLU A 88 -5.74 11.39 -0.94
C GLU A 88 -4.65 10.83 -0.03
N GLU A 89 -3.70 10.05 -0.58
CA GLU A 89 -2.55 9.59 0.19
C GLU A 89 -1.72 10.78 0.70
N ARG A 90 -1.44 11.77 -0.16
CA ARG A 90 -0.70 12.96 0.22
C ARG A 90 -1.42 13.75 1.32
N LEU A 91 -2.73 13.94 1.20
CA LEU A 91 -3.54 14.64 2.19
C LEU A 91 -3.55 13.90 3.52
N LEU A 92 -3.76 12.57 3.52
CA LEU A 92 -3.71 11.73 4.72
C LEU A 92 -2.36 11.87 5.43
N MET A 93 -1.27 11.90 4.67
CA MET A 93 0.09 11.98 5.20
C MET A 93 0.46 13.34 5.80
N LYS A 94 -0.30 14.40 5.49
CA LYS A 94 -0.18 15.73 6.10
C LYS A 94 -1.01 15.88 7.37
N GLN A 95 -1.94 14.95 7.62
CA GLN A 95 -2.74 14.95 8.84
C GLN A 95 -1.90 14.51 10.05
N ARG A 96 -2.48 14.66 11.23
CA ARG A 96 -1.92 14.13 12.47
C ARG A 96 -2.50 12.75 12.73
N CYS A 97 -1.87 12.00 13.63
CA CYS A 97 -2.47 10.77 14.15
C CYS A 97 -3.82 11.12 14.77
N ILE A 98 -4.90 10.57 14.22
CA ILE A 98 -6.27 10.94 14.62
C ILE A 98 -6.58 10.56 16.07
N LEU A 99 -5.87 9.60 16.66
CA LEU A 99 -6.08 9.14 18.03
C LEU A 99 -5.20 9.84 19.07
N THR A 100 -4.08 10.45 18.67
CA THR A 100 -3.06 10.95 19.62
C THR A 100 -2.44 12.30 19.27
N ASP A 101 -2.88 12.95 18.19
CA ASP A 101 -2.33 14.21 17.64
C ASP A 101 -0.84 14.25 17.30
N LYS A 102 -0.14 13.11 17.38
CA LYS A 102 1.25 13.01 16.95
C LYS A 102 1.35 13.49 15.50
N LYS A 103 2.35 14.31 15.20
CA LYS A 103 2.55 14.91 13.87
C LYS A 103 3.53 14.13 13.00
N ASP A 104 4.39 13.34 13.62
CA ASP A 104 5.49 12.66 12.96
C ASP A 104 5.16 11.19 12.67
N ASP A 105 5.78 10.67 11.61
CA ASP A 105 5.67 9.27 11.17
C ASP A 105 4.23 8.75 11.06
N ILE A 106 3.41 9.50 10.31
CA ILE A 106 2.02 9.17 10.01
C ILE A 106 1.92 8.11 8.92
N HIS A 107 1.00 7.18 9.09
CA HIS A 107 0.72 6.09 8.19
C HIS A 107 -0.81 6.03 7.99
N GLY A 108 -1.25 5.72 6.77
CA GLY A 108 -2.65 5.35 6.57
C GLY A 108 -2.91 3.91 7.01
N ASP A 109 -3.77 3.75 8.01
CA ASP A 109 -4.27 2.46 8.52
C ASP A 109 -5.58 2.09 7.85
N HIS A 110 -5.76 0.79 7.61
CA HIS A 110 -7.04 0.22 7.19
C HIS A 110 -7.84 -0.15 8.44
N PHE A 111 -8.90 0.60 8.75
CA PHE A 111 -9.68 0.40 9.98
C PHE A 111 -10.16 -1.06 10.10
N ILE A 112 -10.80 -1.56 9.04
CA ILE A 112 -11.00 -2.98 8.76
C ILE A 112 -9.80 -3.48 7.97
N ALA A 113 -9.00 -4.37 8.56
CA ALA A 113 -7.75 -4.84 7.98
C ALA A 113 -7.99 -5.67 6.71
N LEU A 114 -7.12 -5.51 5.70
CA LEU A 114 -7.19 -6.27 4.43
C LEU A 114 -7.12 -7.79 4.63
N ALA A 115 -6.56 -8.27 5.76
CA ALA A 115 -6.48 -9.69 6.08
C ALA A 115 -7.83 -10.35 6.39
N THR A 116 -8.87 -9.54 6.68
CA THR A 116 -10.24 -10.03 6.88
C THR A 116 -10.91 -10.49 5.58
N GLY A 117 -10.40 -10.09 4.42
CA GLY A 117 -11.13 -10.24 3.15
C GLY A 117 -12.33 -9.31 3.04
N HIS A 118 -12.42 -8.28 3.89
CA HIS A 118 -13.43 -7.23 3.85
C HIS A 118 -12.80 -5.84 3.73
N GLY A 119 -13.66 -4.86 3.42
CA GLY A 119 -13.24 -3.47 3.24
C GLY A 119 -12.40 -3.30 1.97
N GLY A 120 -11.23 -2.71 2.13
CA GLY A 120 -10.38 -2.30 1.01
C GLY A 120 -9.64 -1.00 1.32
N THR A 121 -9.08 -0.36 0.29
CA THR A 121 -8.45 0.96 0.40
C THR A 121 -9.39 2.00 -0.21
N TYR A 122 -10.12 2.70 0.65
CA TYR A 122 -11.05 3.76 0.28
C TYR A 122 -11.31 4.64 1.51
N GLU A 123 -11.88 5.82 1.28
CA GLU A 123 -12.02 6.86 2.30
C GLU A 123 -12.71 6.39 3.60
N ALA A 124 -13.79 5.63 3.50
CA ALA A 124 -14.53 5.15 4.67
C ALA A 124 -13.89 3.91 5.37
N ASN A 125 -12.64 3.59 5.05
CA ASN A 125 -11.85 2.55 5.73
C ASN A 125 -10.39 2.98 5.99
N MET A 126 -10.00 4.21 5.65
CA MET A 126 -8.63 4.72 5.78
C MET A 126 -8.56 5.81 6.84
N ILE A 127 -7.68 5.65 7.84
CA ILE A 127 -7.45 6.68 8.88
C ILE A 127 -5.95 6.98 9.06
N PRO A 128 -5.57 8.22 9.40
CA PRO A 128 -4.18 8.54 9.73
C PRO A 128 -3.85 8.10 11.15
N LEU A 129 -2.90 7.17 11.28
CA LEU A 129 -2.35 6.75 12.57
C LEU A 129 -0.85 6.99 12.61
N SER A 130 -0.29 7.18 13.81
CA SER A 130 1.16 7.07 13.97
C SER A 130 1.61 5.65 13.63
N SER A 131 2.83 5.51 13.11
CA SER A 131 3.42 4.20 12.77
C SER A 131 3.37 3.20 13.94
N SER A 132 3.58 3.69 15.17
CA SER A 132 3.53 2.89 16.40
C SER A 132 2.16 2.27 16.63
N LEU A 133 1.09 3.06 16.48
CA LEU A 133 -0.29 2.58 16.63
C LEU A 133 -0.70 1.66 15.48
N ASN A 134 -0.39 2.04 14.23
CA ASN A 134 -0.64 1.21 13.06
C ASN A 134 0.04 -0.17 13.19
N THR A 135 1.29 -0.19 13.65
CA THR A 135 2.05 -1.43 13.90
C THR A 135 1.49 -2.22 15.08
N SER A 136 0.99 -1.56 16.14
CA SER A 136 0.34 -2.25 17.27
C SER A 136 -1.00 -2.87 16.88
N LYS A 137 -1.77 -2.19 16.03
CA LYS A 137 -3.09 -2.63 15.55
C LYS A 137 -2.96 -3.85 14.64
N THR A 138 -2.03 -3.85 13.70
CA THR A 138 -1.85 -4.96 12.73
C THR A 138 -3.17 -5.34 12.03
N ASP A 139 -3.61 -6.59 12.18
CA ASP A 139 -4.87 -7.13 11.69
C ASP A 139 -5.87 -7.44 12.82
N LYS A 140 -5.71 -6.82 14.00
CA LYS A 140 -6.66 -6.97 15.12
C LYS A 140 -7.94 -6.22 14.81
N ASN A 141 -9.05 -6.70 15.38
CA ASN A 141 -10.29 -5.94 15.40
C ASN A 141 -10.04 -4.58 16.07
N PRO A 142 -10.32 -3.44 15.41
CA PRO A 142 -9.97 -2.12 15.89
C PRO A 142 -10.67 -1.78 17.22
N PHE A 143 -11.90 -2.28 17.45
CA PHE A 143 -12.62 -2.06 18.72
C PHE A 143 -12.01 -2.86 19.87
N GLU A 144 -11.59 -4.11 19.64
CA GLU A 144 -10.90 -4.90 20.66
C GLU A 144 -9.50 -4.35 20.92
N TRP A 145 -8.79 -3.96 19.86
CA TRP A 145 -7.47 -3.35 19.97
C TRP A 145 -7.51 -2.06 20.79
N ALA A 146 -8.45 -1.16 20.53
CA ALA A 146 -8.56 0.11 21.25
C ALA A 146 -8.78 -0.09 22.76
N ARG A 147 -9.56 -1.10 23.17
CA ARG A 147 -9.79 -1.41 24.60
C ARG A 147 -8.54 -1.85 25.35
N THR A 148 -7.53 -2.36 24.64
CA THR A 148 -6.26 -2.79 25.26
C THR A 148 -5.29 -1.63 25.52
N ARG A 149 -5.73 -0.38 25.27
CA ARG A 149 -4.85 0.79 25.26
C ARG A 149 -5.36 1.89 26.19
N ASP A 150 -4.41 2.48 26.90
CA ASP A 150 -4.57 3.64 27.78
C ASP A 150 -4.13 4.95 27.12
N ASP A 151 -3.36 4.86 26.03
CA ASP A 151 -2.83 6.00 25.28
C ASP A 151 -3.76 6.50 24.15
N ILE A 152 -4.97 5.96 24.05
CA ILE A 152 -6.01 6.42 23.13
C ILE A 152 -7.02 7.26 23.89
N ASP A 153 -7.20 8.50 23.45
CA ASP A 153 -8.26 9.37 23.95
C ASP A 153 -9.65 8.80 23.58
N PRO A 154 -10.52 8.48 24.55
CA PRO A 154 -11.85 7.94 24.28
C PRO A 154 -12.72 8.85 23.41
N TYR A 155 -12.60 10.17 23.54
CA TYR A 155 -13.39 11.10 22.72
C TYR A 155 -12.97 11.05 21.26
N LYS A 156 -11.66 11.01 21.00
CA LYS A 156 -11.13 10.88 19.63
C LYS A 156 -11.48 9.54 19.02
N TRP A 157 -11.49 8.48 19.83
CA TRP A 157 -11.97 7.18 19.38
C TRP A 157 -13.42 7.24 18.90
N GLU A 158 -14.32 7.83 19.69
CA GLU A 158 -15.72 7.98 19.31
C GLU A 158 -15.91 8.91 18.10
N GLU A 159 -15.13 9.97 17.96
CA GLU A 159 -15.11 10.81 16.76
C GLU A 159 -14.73 10.01 15.50
N VAL A 160 -13.69 9.18 15.59
CA VAL A 160 -13.28 8.30 14.47
C VAL A 160 -14.37 7.32 14.10
N VAL A 161 -14.97 6.66 15.09
CA VAL A 161 -16.05 5.69 14.88
C VAL A 161 -17.25 6.37 14.24
N SER A 162 -17.64 7.55 14.73
CA SER A 162 -18.78 8.31 14.19
C SER A 162 -18.55 8.76 12.75
N MET A 163 -17.37 9.30 12.46
CA MET A 163 -16.98 9.75 11.13
C MET A 163 -16.94 8.58 10.13
N LEU A 164 -16.37 7.43 10.51
CA LEU A 164 -16.36 6.26 9.63
C LEU A 164 -17.74 5.65 9.45
N ALA A 165 -18.58 5.65 10.49
CA ALA A 165 -19.96 5.19 10.42
C ALA A 165 -20.76 6.03 9.41
N GLU A 166 -20.69 7.36 9.53
CA GLU A 166 -21.34 8.30 8.61
C GLU A 166 -20.91 8.07 7.17
N LYS A 167 -19.60 7.94 6.91
CA LYS A 167 -19.06 7.68 5.57
C LYS A 167 -19.48 6.32 4.98
N ASN A 168 -19.87 5.37 5.83
CA ASN A 168 -20.43 4.09 5.40
C ASN A 168 -21.98 4.10 5.36
N GLY A 169 -22.62 5.22 5.69
CA GLY A 169 -24.08 5.34 5.77
C GLY A 169 -24.68 4.45 6.87
N LEU A 170 -24.02 4.41 8.03
CA LEU A 170 -24.39 3.64 9.22
C LEU A 170 -24.39 4.53 10.45
N THR A 171 -25.15 4.14 11.47
CA THR A 171 -24.97 4.67 12.83
C THR A 171 -23.67 4.12 13.46
N PRO A 172 -23.10 4.75 14.51
CA PRO A 172 -21.94 4.21 15.22
C PRO A 172 -22.13 2.78 15.74
N ILE A 173 -23.35 2.45 16.17
CA ILE A 173 -23.71 1.11 16.66
C ILE A 173 -23.68 0.10 15.51
N GLU A 174 -24.33 0.42 14.38
CA GLU A 174 -24.33 -0.43 13.20
C GLU A 174 -22.93 -0.60 12.60
N PHE A 175 -22.12 0.46 12.60
CA PHE A 175 -20.75 0.40 12.11
C PHE A 175 -19.89 -0.52 12.98
N LYS A 176 -20.04 -0.43 14.31
CA LYS A 176 -19.39 -1.36 15.23
C LYS A 176 -19.81 -2.80 14.93
N ASP A 177 -21.11 -3.08 14.82
CA ASP A 177 -21.64 -4.38 14.45
C ASP A 177 -21.08 -4.90 13.12
N PHE A 178 -21.04 -4.04 12.10
CA PHE A 178 -20.48 -4.34 10.78
C PHE A 178 -19.00 -4.72 10.86
N VAL A 179 -18.21 -4.00 11.65
CA VAL A 179 -16.79 -4.31 11.85
C VAL A 179 -16.63 -5.65 12.54
N TYR A 180 -17.35 -5.93 13.64
CA TYR A 180 -17.31 -7.25 14.28
C TYR A 180 -17.70 -8.36 13.31
N TRP A 181 -18.74 -8.14 12.50
CA TRP A 181 -19.16 -9.10 11.48
C TRP A 181 -18.04 -9.39 10.48
N CYS A 182 -17.31 -8.37 9.98
CA CYS A 182 -16.17 -8.56 9.08
C CYS A 182 -15.05 -9.42 9.70
N TYR A 183 -14.79 -9.27 11.00
CA TYR A 183 -13.77 -10.06 11.69
C TYR A 183 -14.24 -11.50 12.00
N GLY A 184 -15.56 -11.70 12.19
CA GLY A 184 -16.17 -13.02 12.39
C GLY A 184 -16.45 -13.80 11.10
N HIS A 185 -16.57 -13.13 9.95
CA HIS A 185 -16.94 -13.74 8.66
C HIS A 185 -15.82 -13.60 7.62
N ARG A 186 -14.57 -13.83 8.03
CA ARG A 186 -13.40 -13.62 7.16
C ARG A 186 -13.55 -14.35 5.82
N ARG A 187 -13.18 -13.68 4.72
CA ARG A 187 -13.18 -14.24 3.37
C ARG A 187 -11.77 -14.51 2.87
N SER A 188 -11.57 -15.67 2.27
CA SER A 188 -10.38 -16.01 1.50
C SER A 188 -10.31 -15.22 0.19
N ILE A 189 -9.12 -15.17 -0.41
CA ILE A 189 -8.91 -14.48 -1.71
C ILE A 189 -9.79 -15.11 -2.81
N SER A 190 -9.99 -16.43 -2.78
CA SER A 190 -10.87 -17.13 -3.73
C SER A 190 -12.34 -16.74 -3.56
N GLU A 191 -12.81 -16.62 -2.33
CA GLU A 191 -14.20 -16.22 -2.05
C GLU A 191 -14.46 -14.78 -2.50
N VAL A 192 -13.55 -13.84 -2.19
CA VAL A 192 -13.69 -12.45 -2.65
C VAL A 192 -13.64 -12.35 -4.18
N LYS A 193 -12.86 -13.21 -4.84
CA LYS A 193 -12.80 -13.27 -6.30
C LYS A 193 -14.09 -13.80 -6.92
N GLN A 194 -14.73 -14.78 -6.28
CA GLN A 194 -15.97 -15.39 -6.74
C GLN A 194 -17.18 -14.49 -6.49
N ASP A 195 -17.21 -13.80 -5.33
CA ASP A 195 -18.25 -12.85 -4.95
C ASP A 195 -17.64 -11.47 -4.63
N PRO A 196 -17.58 -10.56 -5.63
CA PRO A 196 -17.04 -9.22 -5.45
C PRO A 196 -18.04 -8.27 -4.76
N THR A 197 -19.16 -8.75 -4.22
CA THR A 197 -20.16 -7.92 -3.52
C THR A 197 -19.48 -7.10 -2.40
N PRO A 198 -19.78 -5.79 -2.30
CA PRO A 198 -19.27 -4.94 -1.21
C PRO A 198 -19.58 -5.53 0.17
N SER A 199 -18.61 -5.46 1.09
CA SER A 199 -18.73 -6.09 2.42
C SER A 199 -19.95 -5.60 3.20
N ILE A 200 -20.29 -4.33 3.08
CA ILE A 200 -21.46 -3.73 3.75
C ILE A 200 -22.79 -4.29 3.23
N GLU A 201 -22.88 -4.63 1.94
CA GLU A 201 -24.07 -5.24 1.36
C GLU A 201 -24.22 -6.70 1.83
N LEU A 202 -23.12 -7.44 1.91
CA LEU A 202 -23.13 -8.80 2.48
C LEU A 202 -23.60 -8.79 3.94
N TRP A 203 -23.11 -7.85 4.74
CA TRP A 203 -23.55 -7.66 6.12
C TRP A 203 -25.04 -7.33 6.22
N ARG A 204 -25.54 -6.39 5.39
CA ARG A 204 -26.97 -6.04 5.35
C ARG A 204 -27.85 -7.24 4.98
N ARG A 205 -27.43 -8.05 4.00
CA ARG A 205 -28.13 -9.30 3.62
C ARG A 205 -28.17 -10.29 4.79
N ALA A 206 -27.04 -10.48 5.48
CA ALA A 206 -26.96 -11.37 6.63
C ALA A 206 -27.86 -10.92 7.79
N LYS A 207 -27.90 -9.61 8.08
CA LYS A 207 -28.80 -9.02 9.09
C LYS A 207 -30.29 -9.20 8.73
N CYS A 208 -30.65 -8.99 7.47
CA CYS A 208 -32.04 -9.15 7.01
C CYS A 208 -32.53 -10.59 7.17
N ILE A 209 -31.70 -11.59 6.82
CA ILE A 209 -32.05 -13.01 7.01
C ILE A 209 -32.25 -13.34 8.50
N ALA A 210 -31.38 -12.83 9.37
CA ALA A 210 -31.48 -13.05 10.82
C ALA A 210 -32.72 -12.41 11.47
N GLN A 211 -33.40 -11.47 10.79
CA GLN A 211 -34.64 -10.86 11.28
C GLN A 211 -35.90 -11.62 10.85
N ILE A 212 -35.78 -12.55 9.91
CA ILE A 212 -36.89 -13.35 9.35
C ILE A 212 -36.88 -14.79 9.91
N ALA A 213 -35.77 -15.24 10.47
CA ALA A 213 -35.59 -16.55 11.11
C ALA A 213 -35.87 -16.48 12.62
#